data_AF-A0A4P5SJI5-F1
#
_entry.id   AF-A0A4P5SJI5-F1
#
_cell.length_a   1.000
_cell.length_b   1.000
_cell.length_c   1.000
_cell.angle_alpha   90.00
_cell.angle_beta   90.00
_cell.angle_gamma   90.00
#
_symmetry.space_group_name_H-M   'P 1'
#
loop_
_entity.id
_entity.type
_entity.pdbx_description
1 polymer ?
#
loop_
_entity_poly.entity_id
_entity_poly.type
_entity_poly.pdbx_seq_one_letter_code
_entity_poly.pdbx_strand_id
1 'polypeptide(L)'
;MENNNHNPTENIDSDKSPKKIKTKITITESIANFFHKKSSSFLFFISNHIEIVRKEIEIIKKKSKNLLETNYNLGLKHLEKGNLGDAIFRFKFIKKFWPHHYESHYQLAYCYFLQNRFYRSKKILEDLITIDQNSKDKALQLIAQIEHKQAIINNNDK
;
A
#
# COMPACT_ATOMS: atom_id res chain seq x y z
N MET A 1 99.54 -14.43 -30.64
CA MET A 1 98.80 -13.60 -31.59
C MET A 1 97.36 -13.65 -31.10
N GLU A 2 96.98 -12.69 -30.26
CA GLU A 2 96.14 -11.53 -30.64
C GLU A 2 94.72 -11.98 -31.03
N ASN A 3 93.62 -11.39 -30.57
CA ASN A 3 93.36 -10.35 -29.59
C ASN A 3 91.84 -10.38 -29.32
N ASN A 4 91.47 -10.04 -28.08
CA ASN A 4 90.18 -9.56 -27.54
C ASN A 4 89.04 -9.19 -28.51
N ASN A 5 87.77 -9.49 -28.16
CA ASN A 5 86.90 -8.55 -27.41
C ASN A 5 85.42 -8.97 -27.27
N HIS A 6 84.90 -8.76 -26.05
CA HIS A 6 83.56 -8.26 -25.67
C HIS A 6 82.26 -9.08 -25.92
N ASN A 7 81.65 -9.51 -24.80
CA ASN A 7 80.19 -9.47 -24.54
C ASN A 7 79.68 -8.00 -24.58
N PRO A 8 78.35 -7.63 -24.55
CA PRO A 8 77.15 -8.40 -24.16
C PRO A 8 75.88 -8.10 -25.02
N THR A 9 74.74 -8.74 -24.70
CA THR A 9 73.34 -8.23 -24.67
C THR A 9 72.38 -9.41 -24.89
N GLU A 10 71.70 -9.90 -23.84
CA GLU A 10 70.35 -9.45 -23.47
C GLU A 10 69.39 -9.40 -24.65
N ASN A 11 68.50 -10.39 -24.77
CA ASN A 11 67.08 -10.24 -24.43
C ASN A 11 66.24 -11.41 -24.97
N ILE A 12 65.55 -12.15 -24.08
CA ILE A 12 64.07 -12.09 -23.88
C ILE A 12 63.36 -12.70 -25.10
N ASP A 13 62.58 -13.77 -25.06
CA ASP A 13 61.81 -14.39 -23.99
C ASP A 13 61.56 -15.84 -24.43
N SER A 14 61.88 -16.83 -23.60
CA SER A 14 60.87 -17.52 -22.79
C SER A 14 59.58 -17.87 -23.53
N ASP A 15 59.69 -18.94 -24.31
CA ASP A 15 58.64 -19.93 -24.51
C ASP A 15 57.90 -20.23 -23.18
N LYS A 16 56.73 -19.59 -22.99
CA LYS A 16 55.58 -19.90 -22.11
C LYS A 16 54.64 -18.67 -22.12
N SER A 17 53.47 -18.63 -22.74
CA SER A 17 52.31 -19.46 -22.39
C SER A 17 50.98 -18.86 -22.90
N PRO A 18 50.22 -19.52 -23.80
CA PRO A 18 48.84 -19.10 -24.12
C PRO A 18 47.75 -19.93 -23.42
N LYS A 19 48.09 -21.03 -22.74
CA LYS A 19 47.10 -21.93 -22.10
C LYS A 19 46.48 -21.37 -20.81
N LYS A 20 47.18 -20.51 -20.06
CA LYS A 20 46.76 -20.02 -18.72
C LYS A 20 45.78 -18.83 -18.77
N ILE A 21 45.83 -18.02 -19.83
CA ILE A 21 44.99 -16.82 -19.98
C ILE A 21 43.60 -17.19 -20.53
N LYS A 22 43.53 -18.05 -21.57
CA LYS A 22 42.27 -18.56 -22.12
C LYS A 22 41.42 -19.32 -21.10
N THR A 23 42.05 -20.09 -20.20
CA THR A 23 41.37 -20.81 -19.10
C THR A 23 40.83 -19.86 -18.04
N LYS A 24 41.56 -18.81 -17.67
CA LYS A 24 41.10 -17.84 -16.67
C LYS A 24 39.89 -17.04 -17.17
N ILE A 25 39.90 -16.64 -18.46
CA ILE A 25 38.79 -15.95 -19.13
C ILE A 25 37.54 -16.85 -19.19
N THR A 26 37.68 -18.12 -19.60
CA THR A 26 36.55 -19.07 -19.65
C THR A 26 36.00 -19.42 -18.27
N ILE A 27 36.83 -19.47 -17.22
CA ILE A 27 36.38 -19.66 -15.84
C ILE A 27 35.58 -18.43 -15.37
N THR A 28 36.06 -17.21 -15.63
CA THR A 28 35.31 -15.98 -15.29
C THR A 28 33.98 -15.88 -16.05
N GLU A 29 33.94 -16.26 -17.33
CA GLU A 29 32.71 -16.31 -18.12
C GLU A 29 31.75 -17.40 -17.63
N SER A 30 32.27 -18.58 -17.27
CA SER A 30 31.47 -19.70 -16.74
C SER A 30 30.87 -19.34 -15.38
N ILE A 31 31.66 -18.70 -14.50
CA ILE A 31 31.20 -18.21 -13.20
C ILE A 31 30.18 -17.09 -13.39
N ALA A 32 30.46 -16.11 -14.25
CA ALA A 32 29.52 -15.03 -14.56
C ALA A 32 28.20 -15.57 -15.12
N ASN A 33 28.25 -16.54 -16.04
CA ASN A 33 27.06 -17.20 -16.59
C ASN A 33 26.32 -18.03 -15.54
N PHE A 34 27.03 -18.70 -14.63
CA PHE A 34 26.42 -19.43 -13.51
C PHE A 34 25.70 -18.49 -12.55
N PHE A 35 26.33 -17.38 -12.16
CA PHE A 35 25.71 -16.35 -11.32
C PHE A 35 24.55 -15.67 -12.04
N HIS A 36 24.67 -15.36 -13.32
CA HIS A 36 23.59 -14.79 -14.13
C HIS A 36 22.42 -15.77 -14.26
N LYS A 37 22.68 -17.05 -14.54
CA LYS A 37 21.65 -18.09 -14.65
C LYS A 37 20.95 -18.33 -13.31
N LYS A 38 21.70 -18.41 -12.21
CA LYS A 38 21.16 -18.60 -10.86
C LYS A 38 20.38 -17.37 -10.39
N SER A 39 20.89 -16.17 -10.65
CA SER A 39 20.23 -14.90 -10.38
C SER A 39 18.94 -14.75 -11.20
N SER A 40 18.99 -15.02 -12.50
CA SER A 40 17.83 -14.99 -13.40
C SER A 40 16.77 -16.01 -12.99
N SER A 41 17.16 -17.23 -12.63
CA SER A 41 16.24 -18.25 -12.12
C SER A 41 15.60 -17.86 -10.79
N PHE A 42 16.36 -17.24 -9.87
CA PHE A 42 15.83 -16.71 -8.61
C PHE A 42 14.87 -15.54 -8.86
N LEU A 43 15.20 -14.61 -9.75
CA LEU A 43 14.32 -13.51 -10.14
C LEU A 43 13.03 -14.03 -10.81
N PHE A 44 13.13 -15.03 -11.68
CA PHE A 44 11.96 -15.67 -12.29
C PHE A 44 11.06 -16.31 -11.23
N PHE A 45 11.65 -17.03 -10.28
CA PHE A 45 10.92 -17.62 -9.15
C PHE A 45 10.20 -16.54 -8.34
N ILE A 46 10.91 -15.49 -7.92
CA ILE A 46 10.33 -14.38 -7.14
C ILE A 46 9.23 -13.67 -7.93
N SER A 47 9.45 -13.33 -9.21
CA SER A 47 8.44 -12.68 -10.05
C SER A 47 7.18 -13.53 -10.20
N ASN A 48 7.32 -14.84 -10.40
CA ASN A 48 6.17 -15.74 -10.48
C ASN A 48 5.39 -15.79 -9.16
N HIS A 49 6.08 -15.87 -8.01
CA HIS A 49 5.43 -15.85 -6.70
C HIS A 49 4.76 -14.50 -6.40
N ILE A 50 5.37 -13.38 -6.77
CA ILE A 50 4.78 -12.05 -6.63
C ILE A 50 3.51 -11.95 -7.47
N GLU A 51 3.49 -12.45 -8.71
CA GLU A 51 2.29 -12.43 -9.56
C GLU A 51 1.15 -13.30 -9.00
N ILE A 52 1.46 -14.44 -8.39
CA ILE A 52 0.46 -15.28 -7.70
C ILE A 52 -0.14 -14.52 -6.52
N VAL A 53 0.70 -13.95 -5.64
CA VAL A 53 0.24 -13.16 -4.49
C VAL A 53 -0.55 -11.95 -4.95
N ARG A 54 -0.15 -11.29 -6.04
CA ARG A 54 -0.87 -10.16 -6.64
C ARG A 54 -2.29 -10.55 -7.05
N LYS A 55 -2.44 -11.69 -7.74
CA LYS A 55 -3.75 -12.23 -8.12
C LYS A 55 -4.60 -12.60 -6.91
N GLU A 56 -4.02 -13.24 -5.89
CA GLU A 56 -4.75 -13.58 -4.66
C GLU A 56 -5.24 -12.33 -3.92
N ILE A 57 -4.40 -11.30 -3.82
CA ILE A 57 -4.76 -10.00 -3.26
C ILE A 57 -5.90 -9.36 -4.07
N GLU A 58 -5.87 -9.42 -5.40
CA GLU A 58 -6.96 -8.92 -6.24
C GLU A 58 -8.28 -9.69 -6.01
N ILE A 59 -8.23 -11.02 -5.88
CA ILE A 59 -9.41 -11.84 -5.58
C ILE A 59 -9.97 -11.48 -4.20
N ILE A 60 -9.10 -11.36 -3.19
CA ILE A 60 -9.49 -10.94 -1.83
C ILE A 60 -10.09 -9.54 -1.88
N LYS A 61 -9.45 -8.59 -2.56
CA LYS A 61 -9.98 -7.24 -2.76
C LYS A 61 -11.31 -7.23 -3.50
N LYS A 62 -11.53 -8.11 -4.48
CA LYS A 62 -12.80 -8.19 -5.22
C LYS A 62 -13.91 -8.78 -4.35
N LYS A 63 -13.63 -9.88 -3.65
CA LYS A 63 -14.56 -10.49 -2.68
C LYS A 63 -14.89 -9.50 -1.56
N SER A 64 -13.89 -8.79 -1.05
CA SER A 64 -14.06 -7.77 -0.02
C SER A 64 -14.77 -6.53 -0.57
N LYS A 65 -14.52 -6.09 -1.81
CA LYS A 65 -15.27 -4.99 -2.46
C LYS A 65 -16.76 -5.31 -2.59
N ASN A 66 -17.10 -6.56 -2.93
CA ASN A 66 -18.50 -7.00 -2.92
C ASN A 66 -19.10 -6.88 -1.50
N LEU A 67 -18.33 -7.26 -0.48
CA LEU A 67 -18.76 -7.12 0.91
C LEU A 67 -18.86 -5.65 1.37
N LEU A 68 -17.93 -4.80 0.95
CA LEU A 68 -17.94 -3.35 1.19
C LEU A 68 -19.18 -2.71 0.59
N GLU A 69 -19.39 -2.90 -0.71
CA GLU A 69 -20.51 -2.35 -1.47
C GLU A 69 -21.86 -2.85 -0.92
N THR A 70 -21.95 -4.15 -0.64
CA THR A 70 -23.14 -4.75 -0.04
C THR A 70 -23.45 -4.15 1.32
N ASN A 71 -22.47 -4.03 2.22
CA ASN A 71 -22.69 -3.42 3.53
C ASN A 71 -23.00 -1.92 3.41
N TYR A 72 -22.40 -1.22 2.45
CA TYR A 72 -22.63 0.20 2.25
C TYR A 72 -24.07 0.45 1.80
N ASN A 73 -24.52 -0.28 0.76
CA ASN A 73 -25.89 -0.20 0.24
C ASN A 73 -26.94 -0.64 1.26
N LEU A 74 -26.66 -1.69 2.04
CA LEU A 74 -27.55 -2.08 3.14
C LEU A 74 -27.58 -1.02 4.24
N GLY A 75 -26.44 -0.39 4.56
CA GLY A 75 -26.37 0.73 5.50
C GLY A 75 -27.23 1.91 5.07
N LEU A 76 -27.14 2.31 3.80
CA LEU A 76 -27.99 3.35 3.22
C LEU A 76 -29.48 2.97 3.28
N LYS A 77 -29.83 1.75 2.90
CA LYS A 77 -31.23 1.27 2.96
C LYS A 77 -31.79 1.24 4.38
N HIS A 78 -30.98 0.89 5.38
CA HIS A 78 -31.39 0.98 6.78
C HIS A 78 -31.53 2.43 7.24
N LEU A 79 -30.64 3.32 6.81
CA LEU A 79 -30.70 4.75 7.10
C LEU A 79 -31.96 5.39 6.52
N GLU A 80 -32.29 5.12 5.25
CA GLU A 80 -33.52 5.59 4.58
C GLU A 80 -34.79 5.16 5.32
N LYS A 81 -34.78 3.96 5.91
CA LYS A 81 -35.89 3.42 6.70
C LYS A 81 -35.95 3.95 8.14
N GLY A 82 -34.98 4.77 8.56
CA GLY A 82 -34.85 5.21 9.95
C GLY A 82 -34.34 4.13 10.92
N ASN A 83 -33.89 2.98 10.41
CA ASN A 83 -33.31 1.90 11.21
C ASN A 83 -31.85 2.24 11.58
N LEU A 84 -31.67 3.30 12.37
CA LEU A 84 -30.35 3.89 12.66
C LEU A 84 -29.38 2.92 13.33
N GLY A 85 -29.88 1.97 14.14
CA GLY A 85 -29.05 0.95 14.78
C GLY A 85 -28.34 0.03 13.77
N ASP A 86 -29.10 -0.48 12.79
CA ASP A 86 -28.57 -1.35 11.74
C ASP A 86 -27.64 -0.57 10.80
N ALA A 87 -28.00 0.66 10.45
CA ALA A 87 -27.16 1.54 9.64
C ALA A 87 -25.79 1.77 10.32
N ILE A 88 -25.79 2.09 11.61
CA ILE A 88 -24.56 2.26 12.40
C ILE A 88 -23.74 0.97 12.42
N PHE A 89 -24.37 -0.20 12.60
CA PHE A 89 -23.67 -1.48 12.57
C PHE A 89 -22.94 -1.68 11.23
N ARG A 90 -23.64 -1.45 10.11
CA ARG A 90 -23.09 -1.56 8.74
C ARG A 90 -21.91 -0.62 8.52
N PHE A 91 -22.04 0.66 8.86
CA PHE A 91 -20.97 1.62 8.64
C PHE A 91 -19.78 1.43 9.60
N LYS A 92 -20.01 0.96 10.83
CA LYS A 92 -18.91 0.53 11.73
C LYS A 92 -18.15 -0.66 11.17
N PHE A 93 -18.86 -1.64 10.63
CA PHE A 93 -18.25 -2.77 9.96
C PHE A 93 -17.33 -2.29 8.82
N ILE A 94 -17.81 -1.35 8.00
CA ILE A 94 -16.99 -0.79 6.93
C ILE A 94 -15.77 -0.04 7.48
N LYS A 95 -15.94 0.84 8.46
CA LYS A 95 -14.83 1.56 9.11
C LYS A 95 -13.76 0.61 9.67
N LYS A 96 -14.14 -0.58 10.12
CA LYS A 96 -13.21 -1.59 10.66
C LYS A 96 -12.38 -2.29 9.57
N PHE A 97 -12.98 -2.63 8.44
CA PHE A 97 -12.34 -3.45 7.40
C PHE A 97 -11.84 -2.66 6.19
N TRP A 98 -12.40 -1.48 5.93
CA TRP A 98 -11.97 -0.54 4.89
C TRP A 98 -11.83 0.87 5.51
N PRO A 99 -10.79 1.10 6.33
CA PRO A 99 -10.59 2.36 7.04
C PRO A 99 -10.40 3.58 6.14
N HIS A 100 -10.20 3.38 4.84
CA HIS A 100 -10.05 4.44 3.83
C HIS A 100 -11.37 4.72 3.07
N HIS A 101 -12.48 4.08 3.44
CA HIS A 101 -13.77 4.32 2.82
C HIS A 101 -14.48 5.50 3.49
N TYR A 102 -13.98 6.71 3.21
CA TYR A 102 -14.35 7.97 3.88
C TYR A 102 -15.82 8.32 3.79
N GLU A 103 -16.49 7.99 2.69
CA GLU A 103 -17.93 8.18 2.55
C GLU A 103 -18.70 7.43 3.64
N SER A 104 -18.31 6.19 3.98
CA SER A 104 -18.95 5.46 5.09
C SER A 104 -18.66 6.05 6.47
N HIS A 105 -17.55 6.76 6.65
CA HIS A 105 -17.25 7.46 7.89
C HIS A 105 -18.20 8.65 8.05
N TYR A 106 -18.45 9.39 6.96
CA TYR A 106 -19.45 10.45 6.95
C TYR A 106 -20.85 9.89 7.24
N GLN A 107 -21.27 8.80 6.58
CA GLN A 107 -22.58 8.19 6.83
C GLN A 107 -22.72 7.69 8.28
N LEU A 108 -21.65 7.16 8.88
CA LEU A 108 -21.64 6.79 10.30
C LEU A 108 -21.82 7.99 11.22
N ALA A 109 -21.14 9.11 10.95
CA ALA A 109 -21.32 10.35 11.69
C ALA A 109 -22.76 10.87 11.55
N TYR A 110 -23.28 10.88 10.33
CA TYR A 110 -24.66 11.30 10.05
C TYR A 110 -25.70 10.44 10.79
N CYS A 111 -25.50 9.12 10.88
CA CYS A 111 -26.35 8.26 11.70
C CYS A 111 -26.30 8.64 13.19
N TYR A 112 -25.13 8.98 13.74
CA TYR A 112 -25.02 9.45 15.12
C TYR A 112 -25.65 10.81 15.34
N PHE A 113 -25.54 11.71 14.37
CA PHE A 113 -26.23 13.00 14.38
C PHE A 113 -27.75 12.80 14.47
N LEU A 114 -28.32 11.92 13.64
CA LEU A 114 -29.76 11.61 13.67
C LEU A 114 -30.20 10.95 14.98
N GLN A 115 -29.31 10.23 15.67
CA GLN A 115 -29.55 9.70 17.02
C GLN A 115 -29.34 10.74 18.15
N ASN A 116 -29.14 12.02 17.83
CA ASN A 116 -28.73 13.07 18.79
C ASN A 116 -27.45 12.74 19.57
N ARG A 117 -26.62 11.82 19.08
CA ARG A 117 -25.34 11.42 19.68
C ARG A 117 -24.23 12.33 19.16
N PHE A 118 -24.40 13.63 19.41
CA PHE A 118 -23.59 14.71 18.82
C PHE A 118 -22.10 14.58 19.09
N TYR A 119 -21.70 14.20 20.31
CA TYR A 119 -20.29 13.98 20.65
C TYR A 119 -19.62 12.93 19.75
N ARG A 120 -20.28 11.78 19.53
CA ARG A 120 -19.75 10.71 18.66
C ARG A 120 -19.70 11.15 17.20
N SER A 121 -20.73 11.87 16.75
CA SER A 121 -20.77 12.42 15.39
C SER A 121 -19.61 13.38 15.15
N LYS A 122 -19.45 14.40 16.01
CA LYS A 122 -18.41 15.43 15.88
C LYS A 122 -17.01 14.82 15.87
N LYS A 123 -16.72 13.90 16.79
CA LYS A 123 -15.43 13.19 16.83
C LYS A 123 -15.08 12.50 15.50
N ILE A 124 -16.05 11.81 14.88
CA ILE A 124 -15.81 11.12 13.61
C ILE A 124 -15.60 12.11 12.46
N LEU A 125 -16.29 13.26 12.47
CA LEU A 125 -16.14 14.30 11.46
C LEU A 125 -14.80 15.03 11.58
N GLU A 126 -14.34 15.29 12.81
CA GLU A 126 -13.01 15.85 13.08
C GLU A 126 -11.91 14.92 12.57
N ASP A 127 -11.99 13.62 12.88
CA ASP A 127 -11.08 12.60 12.33
C ASP A 127 -11.11 12.62 10.79
N LEU A 128 -12.31 12.68 10.19
CA LEU A 128 -12.51 12.64 8.74
C LEU A 128 -11.84 13.82 8.02
N ILE A 129 -11.97 15.04 8.56
CA ILE A 129 -11.37 16.26 7.99
C ILE A 129 -9.84 16.17 7.91
N THR A 130 -9.21 15.45 8.85
CA THR A 130 -7.74 15.29 8.84
C THR A 130 -7.23 14.33 7.78
N ILE A 131 -8.11 13.46 7.24
CA ILE A 131 -7.72 12.35 6.37
C ILE A 131 -8.20 12.55 4.93
N ASP A 132 -9.35 13.21 4.74
CA ASP A 132 -9.97 13.39 3.42
C ASP A 132 -10.41 14.83 3.17
N GLN A 133 -9.72 15.50 2.26
CA GLN A 133 -10.01 16.87 1.88
C GLN A 133 -11.34 16.99 1.11
N ASN A 134 -11.79 15.93 0.44
CA ASN A 134 -13.02 15.96 -0.37
C ASN A 134 -14.29 15.98 0.49
N SER A 135 -14.29 15.29 1.63
CA SER A 135 -15.42 15.29 2.58
C SER A 135 -15.38 16.45 3.57
N LYS A 136 -14.32 17.26 3.57
CA LYS A 136 -14.11 18.36 4.52
C LYS A 136 -15.30 19.33 4.58
N ASP A 137 -15.78 19.81 3.43
CA ASP A 137 -16.85 20.81 3.39
C ASP A 137 -18.15 20.25 3.98
N LYS A 138 -18.53 19.04 3.57
CA LYS A 138 -19.72 18.35 4.11
C LYS A 138 -19.57 18.06 5.60
N ALA A 139 -18.38 17.68 6.06
CA ALA A 139 -18.10 17.41 7.46
C ALA A 139 -18.23 18.68 8.32
N LEU A 140 -17.64 19.80 7.87
CA LEU A 140 -17.75 21.09 8.54
C LEU A 140 -19.20 21.58 8.61
N GLN A 141 -19.97 21.43 7.53
CA GLN A 141 -21.39 21.77 7.52
C GLN A 141 -22.18 20.98 8.58
N LEU A 142 -21.93 19.67 8.70
CA LEU A 142 -22.62 18.84 9.69
C LEU A 142 -22.16 19.17 11.13
N ILE A 143 -20.90 19.53 11.35
CA ILE A 143 -20.43 20.04 12.66
C ILE A 143 -21.16 21.34 13.03
N ALA A 144 -21.31 22.28 12.10
CA ALA A 144 -22.05 23.52 12.36
C ALA A 144 -23.52 23.25 12.72
N GLN A 145 -24.17 22.28 12.06
CA GLN A 145 -25.54 21.86 12.40
C GLN A 145 -25.63 21.25 13.81
N ILE A 146 -24.61 20.48 14.22
CA ILE A 146 -24.51 19.94 15.58
C ILE A 146 -24.44 21.07 16.60
N GLU A 147 -23.55 22.04 16.39
CA GLU A 147 -23.33 23.16 17.32
C GLU A 147 -24.59 24.01 17.47
N HIS A 148 -25.27 24.30 16.37
CA HIS A 148 -26.54 25.02 16.38
C HIS A 148 -27.62 24.26 17.17
N LYS A 149 -27.78 22.94 16.97
CA LYS A 149 -28.73 22.13 17.74
C LYS A 149 -28.40 22.10 19.23
N GLN A 150 -27.12 21.99 19.59
CA GLN A 150 -26.69 22.01 20.99
C GLN A 150 -26.93 23.37 21.65
N ALA A 151 -26.72 24.48 20.93
CA ALA A 151 -27.03 25.81 21.44
C ALA A 151 -28.52 25.98 21.75
N ILE A 152 -29.41 25.48 20.88
CA ILE A 152 -30.86 25.50 21.12
C ILE A 152 -31.22 24.69 22.36
N ILE A 153 -30.70 23.46 22.49
CA ILE A 153 -30.99 22.60 23.66
C ILE A 153 -30.55 23.30 24.94
N ASN A 154 -29.33 23.83 24.99
CA ASN A 154 -28.79 24.51 26.16
C ASN A 154 -29.54 25.80 26.53
N ASN A 155 -30.20 26.45 25.56
CA ASN A 155 -31.01 27.65 25.81
C ASN A 155 -32.44 27.32 26.24
N ASN A 156 -32.97 26.14 25.91
CA ASN A 156 -34.30 25.68 26.32
C ASN A 156 -34.30 25.06 27.74
N ASP A 157 -33.13 24.68 28.26
CA ASP A 157 -32.96 24.12 29.60
C ASP A 157 -32.64 25.20 30.68
N LYS A 158 -32.66 26.49 30.32
CA LYS A 158 -32.46 27.65 31.22
C LYS A 158 -33.76 28.41 31.45
#